data_AF-A0A8S3BMG6-F1
#
_entry.id   AF-A0A8S3BMG6-F1
#
_cell.length_a   1.000
_cell.length_b   1.000
_cell.length_c   1.000
_cell.angle_alpha   90.00
_cell.angle_beta   90.00
_cell.angle_gamma   90.00
#
_symmetry.space_group_name_H-M   'P 1'
#
loop_
_entity.id
_entity.type
_entity.pdbx_description
1 polymer ?
#
loop_
_entity_poly.entity_id
_entity_poly.type
_entity_poly.pdbx_seq_one_letter_code
_entity_poly.pdbx_strand_id
1 'polypeptide(L)'
;MISPSTTTLPPNNRSRVKLYTLNEERQWDDRGTGFVACTTPTAPNTTHALIVKSEVDGSTLLDSKILLNTKYQKQQETLIVWSEGDKHDLALSFQEKAGCDDIWENICDVQGKDSSPFLTTANSLTSDSNGSTAYDSDDECVGESNDNYLPPTIILPPVDLSHLHDICDLFSPDKVRDASRRDLLARAIESGNYIRKLIDLFHICEDLENLESLHQLYEIIRSMFYLNKSSLFQLLFSEEYILDVIGCLEYDSQLNYHEKRNHREFLDTKATFREVIPIINQELLSKIHQTYRVQYIQDAILPAPSLFEENLLSTMNSFLFFNKVDIVTLLY
;
A
#
# COMPACT_ATOMS: atom_id res chain seq x y z
N MET A 1 34.86 40.68 6.06
CA MET A 1 34.70 39.22 6.07
C MET A 1 33.50 38.93 6.96
N ILE A 2 32.34 38.70 6.36
CA ILE A 2 31.10 38.42 7.09
C ILE A 2 30.96 36.90 7.10
N SER A 3 31.16 36.30 8.26
CA SER A 3 30.92 34.88 8.50
C SER A 3 29.42 34.58 8.32
N PRO A 4 29.04 33.48 7.66
CA PRO A 4 27.63 33.10 7.60
C PRO A 4 27.21 32.64 8.99
N SER A 5 26.27 33.36 9.58
CA SER A 5 25.58 33.01 10.81
C SER A 5 24.80 31.71 10.60
N THR A 6 25.36 30.59 11.07
CA THR A 6 24.61 29.35 11.29
C THR A 6 23.57 29.61 12.37
N THR A 7 22.31 29.73 11.97
CA THR A 7 21.16 29.76 12.86
C THR A 7 21.07 28.40 13.55
N THR A 8 21.71 28.26 14.71
CA THR A 8 21.43 27.16 15.64
C THR A 8 20.04 27.39 16.21
N LEU A 9 19.05 26.71 15.62
CA LEU A 9 17.71 26.58 16.20
C LEU A 9 17.84 25.99 17.61
N PRO A 10 17.12 26.51 18.62
CA PRO A 10 17.10 25.91 19.95
C PRO A 10 16.62 24.45 19.86
N PRO A 11 17.05 23.56 20.77
CA PRO A 11 16.61 22.17 20.81
C PRO A 11 15.09 22.15 21.05
N ASN A 12 14.34 22.09 19.96
CA ASN A 12 12.91 21.89 19.99
C ASN A 12 12.67 20.39 19.96
N ASN A 13 11.93 19.88 20.93
CA ASN A 13 11.62 18.46 21.03
C ASN A 13 10.88 17.95 19.77
N ARG A 14 10.21 18.87 19.07
CA ARG A 14 9.57 18.65 17.77
C ARG A 14 10.54 18.16 16.69
N SER A 15 11.81 18.60 16.65
CA SER A 15 12.76 18.15 15.64
C SER A 15 13.67 17.00 16.08
N ARG A 16 13.45 16.44 17.28
CA ARG A 16 14.29 15.38 17.82
C ARG A 16 13.99 14.03 17.15
N VAL A 17 15.04 13.40 16.63
CA VAL A 17 14.97 12.14 15.87
C VAL A 17 16.08 11.19 16.28
N LYS A 18 15.84 9.89 16.08
CA LYS A 18 16.86 8.86 16.05
C LYS A 18 17.07 8.37 14.62
N LEU A 19 18.33 8.32 14.19
CA LEU A 19 18.73 7.90 12.84
C LEU A 19 19.08 6.41 12.85
N TYR A 20 18.58 5.67 11.86
CA TYR A 20 18.93 4.27 11.67
C TYR A 20 19.43 4.01 10.24
N THR A 21 20.30 3.02 10.11
CA THR A 21 20.71 2.45 8.82
C THR A 21 20.52 0.94 8.81
N LEU A 22 20.07 0.38 7.70
CA LEU A 22 19.98 -1.07 7.55
C LEU A 22 21.38 -1.66 7.25
N ASN A 23 21.78 -2.67 8.02
CA ASN A 23 23.07 -3.36 7.85
C ASN A 23 22.95 -4.60 6.92
N GLU A 24 24.08 -5.26 6.65
CA GLU A 24 24.14 -6.43 5.76
C GLU A 24 23.32 -7.64 6.28
N GLU A 25 23.08 -7.71 7.59
CA GLU A 25 22.25 -8.74 8.23
C GLU A 25 20.75 -8.37 8.23
N ARG A 26 20.37 -7.28 7.55
CA ARG A 26 19.01 -6.73 7.48
C ARG A 26 18.44 -6.32 8.85
N GLN A 27 19.31 -5.83 9.75
CA GLN A 27 18.93 -5.23 11.03
C GLN A 27 19.18 -3.71 11.01
N TRP A 28 18.36 -2.97 11.77
CA TRP A 28 18.47 -1.52 11.87
C TRP A 28 19.49 -1.15 12.95
N ASP A 29 20.62 -0.59 12.52
CA ASP A 29 21.65 -0.07 13.42
C ASP A 29 21.33 1.38 13.81
N ASP A 30 21.28 1.64 15.12
CA ASP A 30 21.14 2.99 15.69
C ASP A 30 22.42 3.80 15.42
N ARG A 31 22.29 4.88 14.65
CA ARG A 31 23.38 5.81 14.29
C ARG A 31 23.47 7.00 15.24
N GLY A 32 22.56 7.12 16.19
CA GLY A 32 22.53 8.18 17.18
C GLY A 32 21.25 9.01 17.16
N THR A 33 21.11 9.83 18.20
CA THR A 33 19.97 10.74 18.38
C THR A 33 20.40 12.17 18.11
N GLY A 34 19.54 12.95 17.47
CA GLY A 34 19.87 14.30 17.04
C GLY A 34 18.63 15.12 16.67
N PHE A 35 18.86 16.30 16.10
CA PHE A 35 17.82 17.20 15.64
C PHE A 35 17.85 17.30 14.12
N VAL A 36 16.72 17.03 13.47
CA VAL A 36 16.58 17.10 12.01
C VAL A 36 16.15 18.49 11.55
N ALA A 37 16.68 18.93 10.40
CA ALA A 37 16.21 20.12 9.70
C ALA A 37 16.26 19.89 8.18
N CYS A 38 15.31 20.48 7.46
CA CYS A 38 15.39 20.60 6.01
C CYS A 38 16.08 21.92 5.64
N THR A 39 17.16 21.86 4.86
CA THR A 39 17.83 23.08 4.37
C THR A 39 17.20 23.56 3.07
N THR A 40 16.98 24.87 2.95
CA THR A 40 16.53 25.49 1.71
C THR A 40 17.72 25.91 0.83
N PRO A 41 17.61 25.83 -0.51
CA PRO A 41 18.61 26.33 -1.43
C PRO A 41 18.87 27.82 -1.21
N THR A 42 20.11 28.19 -0.88
CA THR A 42 20.53 29.61 -0.82
C THR A 42 21.28 30.05 -2.08
N ALA A 43 21.66 29.09 -2.94
CA ALA A 43 22.37 29.30 -4.19
C ALA A 43 21.73 28.50 -5.35
N PRO A 44 21.90 28.94 -6.61
CA PRO A 44 21.27 28.32 -7.78
C PRO A 44 21.67 26.86 -8.06
N ASN A 45 22.68 26.32 -7.38
CA ASN A 45 23.16 24.93 -7.53
C ASN A 45 23.02 24.09 -6.24
N THR A 46 22.27 24.55 -5.24
CA THR A 46 21.99 23.79 -4.01
C THR A 46 20.60 23.19 -4.05
N THR A 47 20.45 21.93 -3.66
CA THR A 47 19.15 21.23 -3.53
C THR A 47 18.72 21.21 -2.07
N HIS A 48 17.43 20.97 -1.82
CA HIS A 48 16.98 20.71 -0.46
C HIS A 48 17.65 19.46 0.10
N ALA A 49 17.96 19.46 1.40
CA ALA A 49 18.62 18.35 2.08
C ALA A 49 18.10 18.18 3.51
N LEU A 50 18.04 16.93 3.98
CA LEU A 50 17.79 16.56 5.36
C LEU A 50 19.13 16.50 6.10
N ILE A 51 19.28 17.36 7.10
CA ILE A 51 20.45 17.41 7.97
C ILE A 51 20.05 16.95 9.36
N VAL A 52 20.78 15.99 9.94
CA VAL A 52 20.63 15.62 11.36
C VAL A 52 21.88 16.02 12.11
N LYS A 53 21.71 16.82 13.17
CA LYS A 53 22.78 17.23 14.08
C LYS A 53 22.72 16.43 15.37
N SER A 54 23.82 15.78 15.73
CA SER A 54 23.99 15.01 16.97
C SER A 54 23.67 15.85 18.20
N GLU A 55 22.88 15.30 19.13
CA GLU A 55 22.60 15.96 20.40
C GLU A 55 23.79 15.91 21.39
N VAL A 56 24.77 15.06 21.13
CA VAL A 56 25.92 14.83 22.02
C VAL A 56 27.02 15.88 21.79
N ASP A 57 27.36 16.13 20.53
CA ASP A 57 28.53 16.92 20.14
C ASP A 57 28.26 17.92 19.00
N GLY A 58 27.03 17.97 18.48
CA GLY A 58 26.65 18.86 17.38
C GLY A 58 27.22 18.47 16.02
N SER A 59 27.87 17.29 15.90
CA SER A 59 28.36 16.77 14.63
C SER A 59 27.20 16.45 13.67
N THR A 60 27.48 16.40 12.35
CA THR A 60 26.48 15.99 11.36
C THR A 60 26.39 14.47 11.33
N LEU A 61 25.23 13.91 11.70
CA LEU A 61 24.93 12.47 11.60
C LEU A 61 24.39 12.08 10.23
N LEU A 62 23.67 13.00 9.57
CA LEU A 62 23.10 12.82 8.24
C LEU A 62 23.21 14.11 7.43
N ASP A 63 23.60 13.97 6.17
CA ASP A 63 23.50 15.00 5.13
C ASP A 63 22.98 14.33 3.86
N SER A 64 21.65 14.36 3.70
CA SER A 64 20.92 13.60 2.68
C SER A 64 20.18 14.54 1.75
N LYS A 65 20.49 14.52 0.45
CA LYS A 65 19.80 15.35 -0.54
C LYS A 65 18.40 14.79 -0.81
N ILE A 66 17.40 15.67 -0.83
CA ILE A 66 16.04 15.30 -1.21
C ILE A 66 15.97 15.24 -2.75
N LEU A 67 16.01 14.03 -3.30
CA LEU A 67 15.94 13.81 -4.75
C LEU A 67 14.49 13.54 -5.20
N LEU A 68 14.13 14.01 -6.40
CA LEU A 68 12.80 13.85 -6.97
C LEU A 68 12.39 12.38 -7.20
N ASN A 69 13.35 11.52 -7.51
CA ASN A 69 13.14 10.10 -7.79
C ASN A 69 13.28 9.19 -6.56
N THR A 70 13.68 9.74 -5.41
CA THR A 70 13.83 8.95 -4.18
C THR A 70 12.46 8.68 -3.58
N LYS A 71 12.18 7.41 -3.26
CA LYS A 71 10.91 6.99 -2.68
C LYS A 71 10.95 7.13 -1.15
N TYR A 72 10.68 8.34 -0.66
CA TYR A 72 10.42 8.55 0.77
C TYR A 72 9.07 7.95 1.15
N GLN A 73 9.04 7.28 2.30
CA GLN A 73 7.83 6.66 2.84
C GLN A 73 7.66 7.10 4.28
N LYS A 74 6.50 7.69 4.59
CA LYS A 74 6.09 7.91 5.97
C LYS A 74 5.42 6.66 6.49
N GLN A 75 5.96 6.10 7.56
CA GLN A 75 5.42 4.92 8.22
C GLN A 75 4.86 5.31 9.59
N GLN A 76 3.74 4.68 9.95
CA GLN A 76 3.00 5.01 11.18
C GLN A 76 2.68 6.52 11.21
N GLU A 77 3.12 7.23 12.24
CA GLU A 77 2.98 8.69 12.33
C GLU A 77 4.31 9.41 12.59
N THR A 78 5.36 8.67 12.94
CA THR A 78 6.62 9.20 13.45
C THR A 78 7.85 8.60 12.77
N LEU A 79 7.71 7.90 11.64
CA LEU A 79 8.82 7.31 10.90
C LEU A 79 8.85 7.80 9.46
N ILE A 80 10.04 8.13 8.97
CA ILE A 80 10.30 8.39 7.55
C ILE A 80 11.44 7.48 7.10
N VAL A 81 11.21 6.67 6.06
CA VAL A 81 12.15 5.67 5.54
C VAL A 81 12.42 5.93 4.06
N TRP A 82 13.66 5.79 3.61
CA TRP A 82 14.05 5.88 2.20
C TRP A 82 15.37 5.14 1.93
N SER A 83 15.70 4.95 0.65
CA SER A 83 16.94 4.31 0.21
C SER A 83 17.81 5.30 -0.57
N GLU A 84 19.08 5.44 -0.19
CA GLU A 84 20.11 6.17 -0.94
C GLU A 84 20.96 5.21 -1.79
N GLY A 85 20.61 5.11 -3.07
CA GLY A 85 21.23 4.15 -3.99
C GLY A 85 20.91 2.70 -3.63
N ASP A 86 21.70 1.76 -4.15
CA ASP A 86 21.31 0.33 -4.16
C ASP A 86 21.45 -0.39 -2.79
N LYS A 87 22.03 0.24 -1.76
CA LYS A 87 22.40 -0.43 -0.49
C LYS A 87 22.36 0.43 0.78
N HIS A 88 21.77 1.63 0.76
CA HIS A 88 21.74 2.48 1.96
C HIS A 88 20.30 2.81 2.34
N ASP A 89 19.64 1.88 3.02
CA ASP A 89 18.33 2.14 3.61
C ASP A 89 18.49 2.94 4.91
N LEU A 90 17.77 4.05 4.99
CA LEU A 90 17.82 5.03 6.06
C LEU A 90 16.43 5.18 6.67
N ALA A 91 16.38 5.37 7.98
CA ALA A 91 15.16 5.70 8.68
C ALA A 91 15.37 6.80 9.72
N LEU A 92 14.44 7.76 9.76
CA LEU A 92 14.32 8.76 10.81
C LEU A 92 13.11 8.41 11.68
N SER A 93 13.36 8.15 12.96
CA SER A 93 12.33 7.96 13.97
C SER A 93 12.18 9.22 14.81
N PHE A 94 11.05 9.89 14.66
CA PHE A 94 10.72 11.14 15.32
C PHE A 94 10.16 10.88 16.71
N GLN A 95 10.56 11.72 17.66
CA GLN A 95 9.98 11.69 19.00
C GLN A 95 8.53 12.20 19.00
N GLU A 96 8.21 13.17 18.12
CA GLU A 96 6.90 13.79 18.03
C GLU A 96 6.34 13.70 16.61
N LYS A 97 5.05 13.35 16.52
CA LYS A 97 4.31 13.31 15.25
C LYS A 97 4.38 14.65 14.51
N ALA A 98 4.22 15.76 15.22
CA ALA A 98 4.23 17.10 14.63
C ALA A 98 5.55 17.41 13.90
N GLY A 99 6.68 16.91 14.38
CA GLY A 99 7.97 17.05 13.69
C GLY A 99 8.11 16.18 12.46
N CYS A 100 7.56 14.95 12.54
CA CYS A 100 7.48 14.05 11.41
C CYS A 100 6.60 14.65 10.30
N ASP A 101 5.46 15.24 10.66
CA ASP A 101 4.58 15.98 9.77
C ASP A 101 5.36 17.12 9.07
N ASP A 102 6.04 18.00 9.82
CA ASP A 102 6.79 19.12 9.23
C ASP A 102 7.86 18.68 8.22
N ILE A 103 8.65 17.66 8.55
CA ILE A 103 9.69 17.16 7.63
C ILE A 103 9.06 16.47 6.43
N TRP A 104 7.96 15.75 6.64
CA TRP A 104 7.23 15.11 5.56
C TRP A 104 6.66 16.12 4.57
N GLU A 105 6.06 17.21 5.05
CA GLU A 105 5.57 18.30 4.20
C GLU A 105 6.72 18.91 3.37
N ASN A 106 7.86 19.18 3.99
CA ASN A 106 9.05 19.67 3.28
C ASN A 106 9.52 18.71 2.18
N ILE A 107 9.48 17.39 2.41
CA ILE A 107 9.85 16.40 1.40
C ILE A 107 8.83 16.39 0.25
N CYS A 108 7.54 16.41 0.58
CA CYS A 108 6.45 16.46 -0.39
C CYS A 108 6.50 17.72 -1.26
N ASP A 109 6.72 18.88 -0.67
CA ASP A 109 6.86 20.16 -1.37
C ASP A 109 8.00 20.12 -2.39
N VAL A 110 9.15 19.56 -2.00
CA VAL A 110 10.31 19.40 -2.90
C VAL A 110 10.01 18.42 -4.03
N GLN A 111 9.21 17.37 -3.78
CA GLN A 111 8.84 16.38 -4.78
C GLN A 111 7.59 16.75 -5.60
N GLY A 112 6.95 17.89 -5.33
CA GLY A 112 5.70 18.29 -5.98
C GLY A 112 4.50 17.38 -5.64
N LYS A 113 4.50 16.78 -4.45
CA LYS A 113 3.40 15.94 -3.93
C LYS A 113 2.58 16.76 -2.93
N ASP A 114 1.26 16.61 -2.91
CA ASP A 114 0.41 17.31 -1.93
C ASP A 114 0.67 16.82 -0.50
N SER A 115 1.05 17.76 0.35
CA SER A 115 1.53 17.57 1.72
C SER A 115 0.42 17.43 2.78
N SER A 116 -0.86 17.55 2.41
CA SER A 116 -1.93 17.83 3.38
C SER A 116 -2.60 16.58 4.01
N PRO A 117 -2.89 16.64 5.34
CA PRO A 117 -3.93 15.84 5.94
C PRO A 117 -5.29 16.55 5.78
N PHE A 118 -6.13 16.01 4.89
CA PHE A 118 -7.59 16.15 4.82
C PHE A 118 -8.21 17.51 5.25
N LEU A 119 -8.43 18.40 4.29
CA LEU A 119 -9.60 19.28 4.27
C LEU A 119 -10.23 19.23 2.87
N THR A 120 -11.43 18.67 2.81
CA THR A 120 -12.40 18.81 1.72
C THR A 120 -12.72 20.30 1.54
N THR A 121 -12.63 20.85 0.33
CA THR A 121 -13.75 21.50 -0.40
C THR A 121 -13.26 22.05 -1.76
N ALA A 122 -14.02 21.64 -2.77
CA ALA A 122 -14.22 22.10 -4.13
C ALA A 122 -13.52 23.37 -4.69
N ASN A 123 -13.09 23.19 -5.95
CA ASN A 123 -13.23 24.06 -7.12
C ASN A 123 -12.28 25.26 -7.33
N SER A 124 -11.64 25.22 -8.49
CA SER A 124 -11.12 26.32 -9.30
C SER A 124 -11.18 25.82 -10.75
N LEU A 125 -11.77 26.46 -11.77
CA LEU A 125 -12.35 27.80 -11.98
C LEU A 125 -13.48 27.64 -13.02
N THR A 126 -14.51 28.49 -13.10
CA THR A 126 -14.50 29.65 -14.01
C THR A 126 -15.34 30.83 -13.50
N SER A 127 -14.87 32.02 -13.89
CA SER A 127 -15.36 33.38 -13.70
C SER A 127 -16.79 33.67 -14.21
N ASP A 128 -17.56 34.49 -13.49
CA ASP A 128 -17.86 35.87 -13.92
C ASP A 128 -18.69 36.67 -12.88
N SER A 129 -18.49 37.98 -12.96
CA SER A 129 -18.80 39.07 -12.03
C SER A 129 -20.28 39.40 -11.80
N ASN A 130 -20.67 39.78 -10.57
CA ASN A 130 -21.13 41.15 -10.21
C ASN A 130 -21.78 41.24 -8.81
N GLY A 131 -21.22 42.10 -7.95
CA GLY A 131 -21.94 43.19 -7.27
C GLY A 131 -22.74 42.94 -5.97
N SER A 132 -22.22 43.51 -4.86
CA SER A 132 -22.96 44.16 -3.75
C SER A 132 -23.73 43.24 -2.78
N THR A 133 -23.77 43.37 -1.45
CA THR A 133 -23.42 44.40 -0.46
C THR A 133 -23.47 43.74 0.94
N ALA A 134 -22.71 44.28 1.90
CA ALA A 134 -22.60 43.84 3.28
C ALA A 134 -23.85 44.02 4.15
N TYR A 135 -24.09 43.12 5.11
CA TYR A 135 -24.38 43.43 6.52
C TYR A 135 -24.32 42.16 7.40
N ASP A 136 -24.23 42.45 8.70
CA ASP A 136 -23.71 41.70 9.84
C ASP A 136 -24.82 40.96 10.63
N SER A 137 -24.36 40.14 11.60
CA SER A 137 -24.99 39.76 12.88
C SER A 137 -25.56 38.34 13.08
N ASP A 138 -25.14 37.82 14.23
CA ASP A 138 -25.45 36.59 14.95
C ASP A 138 -26.95 36.38 15.26
N ASP A 139 -27.43 35.13 15.28
CA ASP A 139 -28.01 34.43 16.44
C ASP A 139 -28.65 33.06 16.04
N GLU A 140 -28.73 32.17 17.02
CA GLU A 140 -29.09 30.75 16.97
C GLU A 140 -30.43 30.41 16.27
N CYS A 141 -30.42 29.35 15.44
CA CYS A 141 -31.64 28.58 15.13
C CYS A 141 -31.32 27.09 14.95
N VAL A 142 -31.84 26.31 15.90
CA VAL A 142 -31.99 24.86 15.81
C VAL A 142 -32.97 24.55 14.67
N GLY A 143 -32.54 23.76 13.70
CA GLY A 143 -33.38 23.34 12.58
C GLY A 143 -32.81 22.09 11.93
N GLU A 144 -33.46 20.96 12.20
CA GLU A 144 -33.27 19.71 11.48
C GLU A 144 -33.38 19.96 9.97
N SER A 145 -32.39 19.54 9.20
CA SER A 145 -32.52 19.30 7.77
C SER A 145 -31.65 18.11 7.41
N ASN A 146 -32.35 17.01 7.22
CA ASN A 146 -31.90 15.70 6.86
C ASN A 146 -31.39 15.73 5.40
N ASP A 147 -30.14 16.15 5.19
CA ASP A 147 -29.47 15.88 3.92
C ASP A 147 -28.98 14.43 3.95
N ASN A 148 -29.61 13.60 3.13
CA ASN A 148 -29.17 12.25 2.77
C ASN A 148 -27.72 12.32 2.22
N TYR A 149 -26.72 12.30 3.10
CA TYR A 149 -25.36 11.96 2.72
C TYR A 149 -25.35 10.47 2.40
N LEU A 150 -25.71 10.13 1.16
CA LEU A 150 -25.39 8.81 0.62
C LEU A 150 -23.88 8.61 0.82
N PRO A 151 -23.44 7.52 1.47
CA PRO A 151 -22.03 7.28 1.65
C PRO A 151 -21.34 7.28 0.28
N PRO A 152 -20.13 7.84 0.15
CA PRO A 152 -19.44 7.93 -1.13
C PRO A 152 -19.31 6.52 -1.72
N THR A 153 -20.01 6.26 -2.83
CA THR A 153 -20.06 4.94 -3.46
C THR A 153 -18.99 4.86 -4.55
N ILE A 154 -18.25 3.75 -4.58
CA ILE A 154 -17.28 3.49 -5.65
C ILE A 154 -18.02 2.92 -6.85
N ILE A 155 -17.88 3.58 -7.99
CA ILE A 155 -18.33 3.05 -9.28
C ILE A 155 -17.16 2.30 -9.89
N LEU A 156 -17.33 0.99 -10.10
CA LEU A 156 -16.32 0.17 -10.76
C LEU A 156 -16.41 0.33 -12.28
N PRO A 157 -15.27 0.52 -12.99
CA PRO A 157 -15.24 0.46 -14.44
C PRO A 157 -15.76 -0.88 -14.96
N PRO A 158 -16.33 -0.92 -16.18
CA PRO A 158 -16.66 -2.18 -16.84
C PRO A 158 -15.43 -3.10 -16.93
N VAL A 159 -15.64 -4.41 -16.81
CA VAL A 159 -14.56 -5.40 -16.99
C VAL A 159 -14.46 -5.75 -18.45
N ASP A 160 -13.61 -5.03 -19.17
CA ASP A 160 -13.25 -5.29 -20.56
C ASP A 160 -11.82 -4.79 -20.84
N LEU A 161 -11.29 -5.17 -22.00
CA LEU A 161 -9.92 -4.85 -22.40
C LEU A 161 -9.62 -3.35 -22.46
N SER A 162 -10.63 -2.51 -22.76
CA SER A 162 -10.43 -1.07 -22.91
C SER A 162 -10.33 -0.33 -21.57
N HIS A 163 -10.90 -0.90 -20.51
CA HIS A 163 -10.93 -0.29 -19.19
C HIS A 163 -9.95 -0.93 -18.19
N LEU A 164 -9.18 -1.96 -18.56
CA LEU A 164 -8.24 -2.62 -17.64
C LEU A 164 -7.26 -1.63 -16.97
N HIS A 165 -6.80 -0.62 -17.70
CA HIS A 165 -5.96 0.43 -17.13
C HIS A 165 -6.70 1.20 -16.01
N ASP A 166 -7.95 1.61 -16.25
CA ASP A 166 -8.79 2.30 -15.27
C ASP A 166 -9.05 1.44 -14.03
N ILE A 167 -9.14 0.11 -14.21
CA ILE A 167 -9.29 -0.85 -13.12
C ILE A 167 -8.01 -0.92 -12.30
N CYS A 168 -6.84 -1.09 -12.92
CA CYS A 168 -5.55 -1.02 -12.21
C CYS A 168 -5.44 0.28 -11.40
N ASP A 169 -5.88 1.38 -12.01
CA ASP A 169 -5.87 2.70 -11.43
C ASP A 169 -6.70 2.82 -10.15
N LEU A 170 -7.73 1.98 -9.94
CA LEU A 170 -8.48 1.95 -8.68
C LEU A 170 -7.64 1.48 -7.49
N PHE A 171 -6.60 0.68 -7.77
CA PHE A 171 -5.71 0.10 -6.78
C PHE A 171 -4.42 0.92 -6.59
N SER A 172 -4.26 2.02 -7.31
CA SER A 172 -3.10 2.89 -7.18
C SER A 172 -2.90 3.32 -5.72
N PRO A 173 -1.65 3.37 -5.22
CA PRO A 173 -1.38 3.59 -3.79
C PRO A 173 -2.03 4.84 -3.20
N ASP A 174 -2.22 5.88 -4.00
CA ASP A 174 -2.95 7.11 -3.65
C ASP A 174 -4.44 6.86 -3.38
N LYS A 175 -5.10 6.00 -4.17
CA LYS A 175 -6.53 5.71 -4.05
C LYS A 175 -6.85 4.67 -2.98
N VAL A 176 -5.91 3.80 -2.63
CA VAL A 176 -6.10 2.76 -1.59
C VAL A 176 -5.43 3.09 -0.25
N ARG A 177 -4.84 4.27 -0.09
CA ARG A 177 -4.24 4.72 1.18
C ARG A 177 -5.27 4.78 2.31
N ASP A 178 -6.46 5.27 2.02
CA ASP A 178 -7.53 5.41 3.00
C ASP A 178 -8.22 4.06 3.31
N ALA A 179 -8.33 3.72 4.59
CA ALA A 179 -8.91 2.46 5.04
C ALA A 179 -10.39 2.35 4.68
N SER A 180 -11.16 3.42 4.85
CA SER A 180 -12.58 3.49 4.46
C SER A 180 -12.77 3.31 2.97
N ARG A 181 -11.89 3.90 2.14
CA ARG A 181 -11.89 3.71 0.70
C ARG A 181 -11.59 2.26 0.31
N ARG A 182 -10.63 1.59 0.97
CA ARG A 182 -10.38 0.15 0.75
C ARG A 182 -11.62 -0.69 1.09
N ASP A 183 -12.31 -0.37 2.19
CA ASP A 183 -13.56 -1.03 2.58
C ASP A 183 -14.70 -0.81 1.58
N LEU A 184 -14.83 0.40 1.05
CA LEU A 184 -15.79 0.70 -0.01
C LEU A 184 -15.47 -0.05 -1.30
N LEU A 185 -14.17 -0.13 -1.67
CA LEU A 185 -13.72 -0.81 -2.87
C LEU A 185 -13.96 -2.31 -2.77
N ALA A 186 -13.61 -2.93 -1.65
CA ALA A 186 -13.87 -4.34 -1.41
C ALA A 186 -15.38 -4.68 -1.49
N ARG A 187 -16.24 -3.85 -0.88
CA ARG A 187 -17.70 -4.02 -0.99
C ARG A 187 -18.23 -3.85 -2.41
N ALA A 188 -17.68 -2.90 -3.17
CA ALA A 188 -18.05 -2.71 -4.57
C ALA A 188 -17.64 -3.93 -5.42
N ILE A 189 -16.43 -4.48 -5.21
CA ILE A 189 -15.91 -5.67 -5.90
C ILE A 189 -16.82 -6.88 -5.63
N GLU A 190 -17.19 -7.07 -4.36
CA GLU A 190 -18.06 -8.16 -3.90
C GLU A 190 -19.46 -8.05 -4.50
N SER A 191 -20.14 -6.90 -4.31
CA SER A 191 -21.50 -6.69 -4.82
C SER A 191 -21.61 -6.71 -6.36
N GLY A 192 -20.53 -6.34 -7.05
CA GLY A 192 -20.47 -6.28 -8.51
C GLY A 192 -20.21 -7.63 -9.20
N ASN A 193 -20.01 -8.72 -8.45
CA ASN A 193 -19.46 -9.99 -8.94
C ASN A 193 -18.20 -9.77 -9.79
N TYR A 194 -17.34 -8.86 -9.33
CA TYR A 194 -16.27 -8.31 -10.16
C TYR A 194 -15.15 -9.31 -10.40
N ILE A 195 -14.84 -10.13 -9.40
CA ILE A 195 -13.84 -11.22 -9.50
C ILE A 195 -14.23 -12.22 -10.58
N ARG A 196 -15.49 -12.64 -10.63
CA ARG A 196 -15.99 -13.54 -11.69
C ARG A 196 -15.78 -12.94 -13.08
N LYS A 197 -16.18 -11.70 -13.28
CA LYS A 197 -16.02 -11.01 -14.58
C LYS A 197 -14.55 -10.86 -14.99
N LEU A 198 -13.66 -10.63 -14.02
CA LEU A 198 -12.21 -10.57 -14.27
C LEU A 198 -11.65 -11.94 -14.66
N ILE A 199 -12.13 -13.02 -14.04
CA ILE A 199 -11.75 -14.40 -14.40
C ILE A 199 -12.27 -14.75 -15.81
N ASP A 200 -13.52 -14.42 -16.12
CA ASP A 200 -14.08 -14.62 -17.46
C ASP A 200 -13.24 -13.88 -18.53
N LEU A 201 -12.83 -12.65 -18.24
CA LEU A 201 -11.94 -11.87 -19.12
C LEU A 201 -10.53 -12.47 -19.18
N PHE A 202 -10.01 -12.98 -18.07
CA PHE A 202 -8.72 -13.65 -18.01
C PHE A 202 -8.67 -14.87 -18.93
N HIS A 203 -9.69 -15.73 -18.92
CA HIS A 203 -9.76 -16.87 -19.83
C HIS A 203 -9.72 -16.44 -21.30
N ILE A 204 -10.47 -15.39 -21.66
CA ILE A 204 -10.42 -14.83 -23.02
C ILE A 204 -9.02 -14.32 -23.36
N CYS A 205 -8.35 -13.61 -22.44
CA CYS A 205 -7.01 -13.09 -22.67
C CYS A 205 -5.97 -14.20 -22.80
N GLU A 206 -6.12 -15.27 -22.01
CA GLU A 206 -5.25 -16.45 -22.02
C GLU A 206 -5.40 -17.22 -23.34
N ASP A 207 -6.63 -17.43 -23.81
CA ASP A 207 -6.91 -18.07 -25.10
C ASP A 207 -6.37 -17.27 -26.30
N LEU A 208 -6.37 -15.93 -26.19
CA LEU A 208 -5.84 -15.03 -27.21
C LEU A 208 -4.32 -14.78 -27.09
N GLU A 209 -3.67 -15.35 -26.06
CA GLU A 209 -2.27 -15.08 -25.72
C GLU A 209 -1.95 -13.58 -25.59
N ASN A 210 -2.92 -12.78 -25.13
CA ASN A 210 -2.78 -11.33 -24.96
C ASN A 210 -2.00 -11.00 -23.69
N LEU A 211 -0.67 -11.05 -23.78
CA LEU A 211 0.24 -10.83 -22.65
C LEU A 211 0.04 -9.47 -21.95
N GLU A 212 -0.21 -8.39 -22.70
CA GLU A 212 -0.40 -7.06 -22.13
C GLU A 212 -1.59 -7.04 -21.14
N SER A 213 -2.73 -7.58 -21.56
CA SER A 213 -3.91 -7.66 -20.71
C SER A 213 -3.73 -8.66 -19.57
N LEU A 214 -3.01 -9.77 -19.80
CA LEU A 214 -2.68 -10.74 -18.75
C LEU A 214 -1.83 -10.14 -17.64
N HIS A 215 -0.85 -9.29 -17.98
CA HIS A 215 -0.06 -8.55 -16.99
C HIS A 215 -0.91 -7.54 -16.20
N GLN A 216 -1.86 -6.86 -16.83
CA GLN A 216 -2.78 -5.97 -16.12
C GLN A 216 -3.71 -6.74 -15.18
N LEU A 217 -4.23 -7.89 -15.61
CA LEU A 217 -5.04 -8.78 -14.79
C LEU A 217 -4.25 -9.35 -13.61
N TYR A 218 -2.98 -9.71 -13.81
CA TYR A 218 -2.05 -10.07 -12.73
C TYR A 218 -2.01 -8.96 -11.67
N GLU A 219 -1.76 -7.71 -12.07
CA GLU A 219 -1.66 -6.59 -11.13
C GLU A 219 -2.98 -6.29 -10.41
N ILE A 220 -4.11 -6.40 -11.10
CA ILE A 220 -5.44 -6.22 -10.50
C ILE A 220 -5.69 -7.28 -9.43
N ILE A 221 -5.53 -8.57 -9.78
CA ILE A 221 -5.76 -9.68 -8.84
C ILE A 221 -4.80 -9.58 -7.67
N ARG A 222 -3.50 -9.35 -7.93
CA ARG A 222 -2.49 -9.14 -6.89
C ARG A 222 -2.87 -7.98 -5.95
N SER A 223 -3.35 -6.87 -6.49
CA SER A 223 -3.75 -5.71 -5.70
C SER A 223 -4.99 -5.99 -4.81
N MET A 224 -5.89 -6.87 -5.24
CA MET A 224 -7.02 -7.29 -4.40
C MET A 224 -6.55 -8.01 -3.13
N PHE A 225 -5.45 -8.76 -3.18
CA PHE A 225 -4.89 -9.38 -1.97
C PHE A 225 -4.43 -8.34 -0.95
N TYR A 226 -3.81 -7.26 -1.43
CA TYR A 226 -3.31 -6.18 -0.58
C TYR A 226 -4.41 -5.27 0.00
N LEU A 227 -5.66 -5.40 -0.45
CA LEU A 227 -6.79 -4.81 0.28
C LEU A 227 -6.97 -5.47 1.66
N ASN A 228 -6.45 -6.68 1.83
CA ASN A 228 -6.43 -7.45 3.09
C ASN A 228 -7.83 -7.53 3.73
N LYS A 229 -8.85 -7.88 2.91
CA LYS A 229 -10.25 -7.98 3.34
C LYS A 229 -10.73 -9.42 3.33
N SER A 230 -11.36 -9.84 4.43
CA SER A 230 -11.79 -11.23 4.62
C SER A 230 -12.81 -11.68 3.59
N SER A 231 -13.76 -10.82 3.18
CA SER A 231 -14.79 -11.20 2.21
C SER A 231 -14.20 -11.45 0.82
N LEU A 232 -13.19 -10.66 0.41
CA LEU A 232 -12.47 -10.90 -0.83
C LEU A 232 -11.70 -12.21 -0.79
N PHE A 233 -11.05 -12.54 0.33
CA PHE A 233 -10.36 -13.83 0.47
C PHE A 233 -11.30 -15.02 0.44
N GLN A 234 -12.50 -14.94 1.01
CA GLN A 234 -13.50 -15.99 0.86
C GLN A 234 -13.85 -16.26 -0.60
N LEU A 235 -13.93 -15.21 -1.42
CA LEU A 235 -14.22 -15.33 -2.84
C LEU A 235 -13.00 -15.82 -3.64
N LEU A 236 -11.84 -15.17 -3.50
CA LEU A 236 -10.61 -15.53 -4.20
C LEU A 236 -10.14 -16.95 -3.90
N PHE A 237 -10.36 -17.43 -2.67
CA PHE A 237 -9.97 -18.78 -2.25
C PHE A 237 -11.07 -19.82 -2.41
N SER A 238 -12.24 -19.46 -2.96
CA SER A 238 -13.30 -20.42 -3.22
C SER A 238 -12.83 -21.51 -4.17
N GLU A 239 -13.41 -22.71 -4.08
CA GLU A 239 -13.08 -23.81 -4.98
C GLU A 239 -13.37 -23.45 -6.45
N GLU A 240 -14.36 -22.58 -6.68
CA GLU A 240 -14.74 -22.07 -8.00
C GLU A 240 -13.63 -21.21 -8.63
N TYR A 241 -12.92 -20.39 -7.85
CA TYR A 241 -12.03 -19.36 -8.40
C TYR A 241 -10.54 -19.57 -8.11
N ILE A 242 -10.17 -20.35 -7.09
CA ILE A 242 -8.78 -20.38 -6.59
C ILE A 242 -7.75 -20.77 -7.64
N LEU A 243 -8.07 -21.72 -8.53
CA LEU A 243 -7.15 -22.14 -9.59
C LEU A 243 -7.01 -21.07 -10.68
N ASP A 244 -8.09 -20.39 -11.04
CA ASP A 244 -8.05 -19.28 -11.99
C ASP A 244 -7.32 -18.07 -11.41
N VAL A 245 -7.52 -17.77 -10.12
CA VAL A 245 -6.76 -16.74 -9.39
C VAL A 245 -5.27 -17.06 -9.42
N ILE A 246 -4.88 -18.32 -9.19
CA ILE A 246 -3.48 -18.74 -9.31
C ILE A 246 -2.99 -18.57 -10.76
N GLY A 247 -3.83 -18.87 -11.75
CA GLY A 247 -3.55 -18.63 -13.17
C GLY A 247 -3.29 -17.16 -13.51
N CYS A 248 -4.12 -16.24 -13.01
CA CYS A 248 -3.87 -14.80 -13.15
C CYS A 248 -2.50 -14.42 -12.56
N LEU A 249 -2.14 -15.02 -11.42
CA LEU A 249 -0.88 -14.75 -10.71
C LEU A 249 0.37 -15.39 -11.39
N GLU A 250 0.23 -16.05 -12.53
CA GLU A 250 1.35 -16.60 -13.32
C GLU A 250 2.06 -15.54 -14.19
N TYR A 251 1.40 -14.41 -14.46
CA TYR A 251 1.81 -13.42 -15.47
C TYR A 251 2.49 -12.17 -14.86
N ASP A 252 3.43 -12.37 -13.93
CA ASP A 252 4.20 -11.26 -13.32
C ASP A 252 5.11 -10.56 -14.34
N SER A 253 4.79 -9.31 -14.69
CA SER A 253 5.55 -8.50 -15.63
C SER A 253 6.97 -8.14 -15.17
N GLN A 254 7.25 -8.21 -13.85
CA GLN A 254 8.53 -7.77 -13.26
C GLN A 254 9.66 -8.78 -13.40
N LEU A 255 9.35 -10.04 -13.74
CA LEU A 255 10.38 -11.08 -13.91
C LEU A 255 10.91 -11.09 -15.33
N ASN A 256 10.02 -11.40 -16.27
CA ASN A 256 10.30 -11.48 -17.70
C ASN A 256 8.99 -11.40 -18.47
N TYR A 257 8.85 -10.39 -19.32
CA TYR A 257 7.59 -10.05 -20.00
C TYR A 257 7.01 -11.21 -20.84
N HIS A 258 7.86 -12.12 -21.33
CA HIS A 258 7.43 -13.23 -22.18
C HIS A 258 7.35 -14.59 -21.46
N GLU A 259 7.67 -14.65 -20.16
CA GLU A 259 7.59 -15.89 -19.40
C GLU A 259 6.46 -15.83 -18.39
N LYS A 260 5.65 -16.90 -18.37
CA LYS A 260 4.70 -17.14 -17.28
C LYS A 260 5.27 -18.16 -16.31
N ARG A 261 4.91 -18.04 -15.04
CA ARG A 261 5.13 -19.10 -14.06
C ARG A 261 4.11 -20.23 -14.31
N ASN A 262 4.47 -21.48 -14.05
CA ASN A 262 3.57 -22.62 -14.23
C ASN A 262 3.06 -23.13 -12.86
N HIS A 263 2.39 -22.24 -12.12
CA HIS A 263 1.88 -22.50 -10.77
C HIS A 263 0.71 -23.49 -10.79
N ARG A 264 -0.26 -23.33 -11.69
CA ARG A 264 -1.38 -24.27 -11.88
C ARG A 264 -0.87 -25.65 -12.26
N GLU A 265 0.06 -25.74 -13.21
CA GLU A 265 0.66 -27.01 -13.61
C GLU A 265 1.34 -27.70 -12.43
N PHE A 266 2.10 -26.97 -11.60
CA PHE A 266 2.73 -27.52 -10.40
C PHE A 266 1.71 -28.07 -9.41
N LEU A 267 0.63 -27.33 -9.15
CA LEU A 267 -0.40 -27.73 -8.20
C LEU A 267 -1.26 -28.90 -8.70
N ASP A 268 -1.44 -29.04 -10.02
CA ASP A 268 -2.20 -30.13 -10.62
C ASP A 268 -1.36 -31.42 -10.75
N THR A 269 -0.11 -31.30 -11.20
CA THR A 269 0.70 -32.48 -11.60
C THR A 269 1.75 -32.90 -10.58
N LYS A 270 2.32 -31.95 -9.82
CA LYS A 270 3.49 -32.22 -8.94
C LYS A 270 3.10 -32.25 -7.46
N ALA A 271 2.10 -31.46 -7.06
CA ALA A 271 1.57 -31.47 -5.70
C ALA A 271 0.59 -32.63 -5.47
N THR A 272 1.10 -33.87 -5.45
CA THR A 272 0.25 -35.05 -5.21
C THR A 272 -0.24 -35.07 -3.76
N PHE A 273 -1.56 -35.04 -3.56
CA PHE A 273 -2.14 -35.29 -2.24
C PHE A 273 -1.93 -36.75 -1.86
N ARG A 274 -1.28 -36.97 -0.71
CA ARG A 274 -1.03 -38.31 -0.16
C ARG A 274 -1.91 -38.53 1.05
N GLU A 275 -2.94 -39.32 0.83
CA GLU A 275 -3.86 -39.73 1.87
C GLU A 275 -3.22 -40.79 2.78
N VAL A 276 -2.92 -40.42 4.01
CA VAL A 276 -2.35 -41.34 5.02
C VAL A 276 -3.46 -42.08 5.77
N ILE A 277 -4.65 -41.48 5.85
CA ILE A 277 -5.85 -42.03 6.51
C ILE A 277 -7.03 -41.79 5.57
N PRO A 278 -7.93 -42.76 5.35
CA PRO A 278 -9.12 -42.58 4.52
C PRO A 278 -9.99 -41.39 4.98
N ILE A 279 -10.16 -40.40 4.11
CA ILE A 279 -10.96 -39.18 4.28
C ILE A 279 -12.26 -39.37 3.52
N ILE A 280 -13.33 -39.74 4.24
CA ILE A 280 -14.67 -39.93 3.65
C ILE A 280 -15.35 -38.57 3.45
N ASN A 281 -15.10 -37.63 4.38
CA ASN A 281 -15.72 -36.32 4.37
C ASN A 281 -15.13 -35.42 3.26
N GLN A 282 -15.94 -35.13 2.22
CA GLN A 282 -15.54 -34.28 1.10
C GLN A 282 -15.29 -32.82 1.52
N GLU A 283 -15.97 -32.33 2.54
CA GLU A 283 -15.73 -30.99 3.08
C GLU A 283 -14.34 -30.88 3.71
N LEU A 284 -13.95 -31.89 4.49
CA LEU A 284 -12.60 -32.00 5.04
C LEU A 284 -11.55 -32.03 3.93
N LEU A 285 -11.79 -32.85 2.89
CA LEU A 285 -10.88 -32.94 1.74
C LEU A 285 -10.75 -31.57 1.02
N SER A 286 -11.86 -30.90 0.74
CA SER A 286 -11.87 -29.57 0.12
C SER A 286 -11.12 -28.54 0.98
N LYS A 287 -11.33 -28.55 2.31
CA LYS A 287 -10.59 -27.69 3.25
C LYS A 287 -9.09 -27.96 3.27
N ILE A 288 -8.66 -29.22 3.21
CA ILE A 288 -7.24 -29.58 3.11
C ILE A 288 -6.63 -29.01 1.83
N HIS A 289 -7.28 -29.22 0.69
CA HIS A 289 -6.80 -28.70 -0.60
C HIS A 289 -6.79 -27.17 -0.64
N GLN A 290 -7.85 -26.52 -0.15
CA GLN A 290 -7.92 -25.07 -0.04
C GLN A 290 -6.79 -24.53 0.83
N THR A 291 -6.56 -25.13 2.00
CA THR A 291 -5.46 -24.73 2.90
C THR A 291 -4.11 -24.83 2.23
N TYR A 292 -3.84 -25.95 1.53
CA TYR A 292 -2.59 -26.13 0.80
C TYR A 292 -2.40 -25.08 -0.30
N ARG A 293 -3.45 -24.83 -1.11
CA ARG A 293 -3.41 -23.84 -2.20
C ARG A 293 -3.21 -22.41 -1.67
N VAL A 294 -3.91 -22.03 -0.60
CA VAL A 294 -3.74 -20.70 0.03
C VAL A 294 -2.34 -20.55 0.63
N GLN A 295 -1.82 -21.59 1.29
CA GLN A 295 -0.45 -21.58 1.81
C GLN A 295 0.57 -21.48 0.66
N TYR A 296 0.33 -22.14 -0.47
CA TYR A 296 1.16 -22.00 -1.67
C TYR A 296 1.14 -20.58 -2.23
N ILE A 297 -0.04 -19.94 -2.33
CA ILE A 297 -0.15 -18.54 -2.74
C ILE A 297 0.68 -17.66 -1.80
N GLN A 298 0.58 -17.87 -0.49
CA GLN A 298 1.35 -17.12 0.50
C GLN A 298 2.86 -17.31 0.34
N ASP A 299 3.34 -18.55 0.26
CA ASP A 299 4.76 -18.84 0.42
C ASP A 299 5.52 -18.73 -0.91
N ALA A 300 4.88 -19.05 -2.04
CA ALA A 300 5.52 -19.16 -3.34
C ALA A 300 5.17 -18.03 -4.32
N ILE A 301 3.96 -17.47 -4.21
CA ILE A 301 3.47 -16.47 -5.17
C ILE A 301 3.60 -15.05 -4.61
N LEU A 302 3.11 -14.83 -3.38
CA LEU A 302 3.10 -13.54 -2.68
C LEU A 302 3.86 -13.62 -1.34
N PRO A 303 5.16 -14.00 -1.36
CA PRO A 303 5.95 -14.07 -0.14
C PRO A 303 6.05 -12.70 0.51
N ALA A 304 6.08 -12.68 1.86
CA ALA A 304 6.29 -11.44 2.60
C ALA A 304 7.59 -10.77 2.10
N PRO A 305 7.56 -9.48 1.70
CA PRO A 305 8.74 -8.79 1.17
C PRO A 305 9.87 -8.71 2.21
N SER A 306 9.50 -8.68 3.49
CA SER A 306 10.43 -8.74 4.62
C SER A 306 9.80 -9.38 5.86
N LEU A 307 10.64 -9.83 6.80
CA LEU A 307 10.24 -10.37 8.11
C LEU A 307 9.49 -9.33 8.98
N PHE A 308 9.58 -8.04 8.66
CA PHE A 308 8.90 -6.97 9.41
C PHE A 308 7.51 -6.65 8.84
N GLU A 309 7.15 -7.22 7.69
CA GLU A 309 5.87 -7.04 7.00
C GLU A 309 4.93 -8.25 7.14
N GLU A 310 5.14 -9.12 8.12
CA GLU A 310 4.27 -10.30 8.39
C GLU A 310 2.78 -9.93 8.53
N ASN A 311 2.48 -8.67 8.88
CA ASN A 311 1.12 -8.17 9.04
C ASN A 311 0.44 -7.69 7.74
N LEU A 312 1.16 -7.56 6.62
CA LEU A 312 0.64 -7.02 5.36
C LEU A 312 -0.53 -7.88 4.81
N LEU A 313 -0.46 -9.19 5.03
CA LEU A 313 -1.52 -10.16 4.70
C LEU A 313 -2.05 -10.87 5.96
N SER A 314 -2.16 -10.13 7.07
CA SER A 314 -2.67 -10.64 8.36
C SER A 314 -4.04 -11.33 8.27
N THR A 315 -4.92 -10.89 7.36
CA THR A 315 -6.23 -11.54 7.17
C THR A 315 -6.09 -12.87 6.43
N MET A 316 -5.08 -13.03 5.56
CA MET A 316 -4.76 -14.31 4.93
C MET A 316 -4.19 -15.30 5.96
N ASN A 317 -3.33 -14.82 6.87
CA ASN A 317 -2.86 -15.61 8.02
C ASN A 317 -4.02 -16.10 8.87
N SER A 318 -4.99 -15.21 9.14
CA SER A 318 -6.20 -15.55 9.89
C SER A 318 -7.04 -16.60 9.15
N PHE A 319 -7.22 -16.45 7.84
CA PHE A 319 -7.92 -17.42 7.00
C PHE A 319 -7.28 -18.82 7.08
N LEU A 320 -5.95 -18.89 6.94
CA LEU A 320 -5.20 -20.15 7.05
C LEU A 320 -5.33 -20.77 8.45
N PHE A 321 -5.29 -19.95 9.50
CA PHE A 321 -5.47 -20.43 10.87
C PHE A 321 -6.85 -21.06 11.07
N PHE A 322 -7.92 -20.37 10.67
CA PHE A 322 -9.29 -20.90 10.80
C PHE A 322 -9.49 -22.16 9.96
N ASN A 323 -8.97 -22.20 8.74
CA ASN A 323 -9.02 -23.41 7.92
C ASN A 323 -8.29 -24.60 8.58
N LYS A 324 -7.14 -24.38 9.21
CA LYS A 324 -6.43 -25.42 9.97
C LYS A 324 -7.26 -25.91 11.17
N VAL A 325 -7.96 -25.02 11.86
CA VAL A 325 -8.89 -25.37 12.94
C VAL A 325 -10.07 -26.18 12.41
N ASP A 326 -10.66 -25.80 11.27
CA ASP A 326 -11.75 -26.53 10.64
C ASP A 326 -11.32 -27.96 10.25
N ILE A 327 -10.12 -28.11 9.67
CA ILE A 327 -9.56 -29.42 9.33
C ILE A 327 -9.45 -30.32 10.57
N VAL A 328 -8.88 -29.79 11.67
CA VAL A 328 -8.77 -30.55 12.92
C VAL A 328 -10.14 -30.90 13.47
N THR A 329 -11.11 -29.98 13.39
CA THR A 329 -12.46 -30.19 13.90
C THR A 329 -13.23 -31.23 13.09
N LEU A 330 -13.08 -31.25 11.76
CA LEU A 330 -13.74 -32.20 10.87
C LEU A 330 -13.08 -33.59 10.86
N LEU A 331 -11.88 -33.73 11.43
CA LEU A 331 -11.18 -35.00 11.63
C LEU A 331 -11.72 -35.80 12.84
N TYR A 332 -12.37 -35.15 13.80
CA TYR A 332 -12.90 -35.74 15.04
C TYR A 332 -14.42 -35.88 15.00
#